data_AF-A0A1F8GJV6-F1
#
_entry.id   AF-A0A1F8GJV6-F1
#
_cell.length_a   1.000
_cell.length_b   1.000
_cell.length_c   1.000
_cell.angle_alpha   90.00
_cell.angle_beta   90.00
_cell.angle_gamma   90.00
#
_symmetry.space_group_name_H-M   'P 1'
#
loop_
_entity.id
_entity.type
_entity.pdbx_description
1 polymer ?
#
loop_
_entity_poly.entity_id
_entity_poly.type
_entity_poly.pdbx_seq_one_letter_code
_entity_poly.pdbx_strand_id
1 'polypeptide(L)'
;MNIRNTWRRFLFWAICLPLKIRWFVLGGYYARLAVQARYLYRQSDLFKMRWQELDLNYAENTFDNVATHFFRKAKSGPAVIRRRIFMDWILNRPPQPYCLRDQD
;
A
#
# COMPACT_ATOMS: atom_id res chain seq x y z
N MET A 1 -38.89 14.01 22.23
CA MET A 1 -37.69 13.59 21.46
C MET A 1 -36.49 13.67 22.40
N ASN A 2 -35.86 12.54 22.74
CA ASN A 2 -35.02 12.44 23.94
C ASN A 2 -33.59 12.94 23.67
N ILE A 3 -33.28 14.16 24.13
CA ILE A 3 -32.04 14.93 23.85
C ILE A 3 -30.76 14.14 24.20
N ARG A 4 -30.83 13.23 25.18
CA ARG A 4 -29.72 12.36 25.60
C ARG A 4 -29.28 11.36 24.52
N ASN A 5 -30.19 10.90 23.68
CA ASN A 5 -29.89 9.94 22.61
C ASN A 5 -29.31 10.62 21.36
N THR A 6 -29.67 11.88 21.11
CA THR A 6 -29.08 12.68 20.02
C THR A 6 -27.61 13.03 20.27
N TRP A 7 -27.22 13.36 21.51
CA TRP A 7 -25.82 13.63 21.86
C TRP A 7 -24.93 12.39 21.75
N ARG A 8 -25.42 11.22 22.18
CA ARG A 8 -24.70 9.94 21.99
C ARG A 8 -24.48 9.61 20.51
N ARG A 9 -25.48 9.86 19.67
CA ARG A 9 -25.37 9.67 18.21
C ARG A 9 -24.37 10.65 17.60
N PHE A 10 -24.39 11.91 18.03
CA PHE A 10 -23.42 12.91 17.58
C PHE A 10 -21.97 12.55 17.96
N LEU A 11 -21.73 12.14 19.21
CA LEU A 11 -20.41 11.68 19.66
C LEU A 11 -19.94 10.44 18.88
N PHE A 12 -20.84 9.49 18.63
CA PHE A 12 -20.55 8.31 17.84
C PHE A 12 -20.15 8.67 16.40
N TRP A 13 -20.90 9.56 15.74
CA TRP A 13 -20.55 10.05 14.40
C TRP A 13 -19.24 10.85 14.42
N ALA A 14 -19.03 11.71 15.42
CA ALA A 14 -17.81 12.50 15.56
C ALA A 14 -16.54 11.64 15.74
N ILE A 15 -16.65 10.42 16.28
CA ILE A 15 -15.53 9.47 16.40
C ILE A 15 -15.42 8.58 15.15
N CYS A 16 -16.53 8.07 14.63
CA CYS A 16 -16.51 7.17 13.48
C CYS A 16 -16.11 7.85 12.17
N LEU A 17 -16.49 9.12 11.97
CA LEU A 17 -16.20 9.87 10.75
C LEU A 17 -14.70 10.11 10.53
N PRO A 18 -13.92 10.61 11.51
CA PRO A 18 -12.48 10.75 11.35
C PRO A 18 -11.76 9.40 11.21
N LEU A 19 -12.23 8.34 11.87
CA LEU A 19 -11.69 6.99 11.66
C LEU A 19 -11.92 6.51 10.22
N LYS A 20 -13.13 6.67 9.68
CA LYS A 20 -13.44 6.31 8.29
C LYS A 20 -12.65 7.13 7.28
N ILE A 21 -12.55 8.44 7.48
CA ILE A 21 -11.75 9.32 6.63
C ILE A 21 -10.28 8.91 6.69
N ARG A 22 -9.74 8.67 7.89
CA ARG A 22 -8.37 8.20 8.07
C ARG A 22 -8.13 6.89 7.32
N TRP A 23 -9.02 5.91 7.42
CA TRP A 23 -8.92 4.64 6.70
C TRP A 23 -9.06 4.79 5.19
N PHE A 24 -9.95 5.66 4.71
CA PHE A 24 -10.13 5.94 3.28
C PHE A 24 -8.87 6.58 2.67
N VAL A 25 -8.33 7.57 3.39
CA VAL A 25 -7.13 8.33 3.03
C VAL A 25 -5.91 7.41 3.03
N LEU A 26 -5.66 6.72 4.14
CA LEU A 26 -4.51 5.83 4.26
C LEU A 26 -4.65 4.59 3.38
N GLY A 27 -5.86 4.08 3.15
CA GLY A 27 -6.12 2.89 2.34
C GLY A 27 -5.59 3.03 0.91
N GLY A 28 -5.81 4.19 0.29
CA GLY A 28 -5.27 4.48 -1.04
C GLY A 28 -3.73 4.49 -1.07
N TYR A 29 -3.10 5.04 -0.03
CA TYR A 29 -1.65 5.04 0.09
C TYR A 29 -1.08 3.62 0.32
N TYR A 30 -1.71 2.83 1.19
CA TYR A 30 -1.34 1.44 1.45
C TYR A 30 -1.46 0.54 0.21
N ALA A 31 -2.51 0.73 -0.60
CA ALA A 31 -2.69 0.01 -1.85
C ALA A 31 -1.54 0.27 -2.84
N ARG A 32 -1.08 1.52 -2.96
CA ARG A 32 0.06 1.89 -3.82
C ARG A 32 1.38 1.33 -3.30
N LEU A 33 1.58 1.32 -1.97
CA LEU A 33 2.73 0.64 -1.37
C LEU A 33 2.71 -0.87 -1.60
N ALA A 34 1.54 -1.51 -1.60
CA ALA A 34 1.42 -2.94 -1.88
C ALA A 34 1.81 -3.27 -3.34
N VAL A 35 1.40 -2.43 -4.31
CA VAL A 35 1.84 -2.56 -5.71
C VAL A 35 3.36 -2.40 -5.83
N GLN A 36 3.93 -1.41 -5.14
CA GLN A 36 5.39 -1.23 -5.10
C GLN A 36 6.11 -2.43 -4.46
N ALA A 37 5.54 -3.02 -3.41
CA ALA A 37 6.10 -4.20 -2.75
C ALA A 37 6.09 -5.42 -3.68
N ARG A 38 5.00 -5.65 -4.42
CA ARG A 38 4.89 -6.75 -5.38
C ARG A 38 5.85 -6.57 -6.56
N TYR A 39 6.05 -5.34 -7.00
CA TYR A 39 7.06 -5.00 -7.99
C TYR A 39 8.49 -5.32 -7.51
N LEU A 40 8.85 -4.85 -6.31
CA LEU A 40 10.15 -5.15 -5.70
C LEU A 40 10.38 -6.66 -5.49
N TYR A 41 9.32 -7.41 -5.19
CA TYR A 41 9.39 -8.86 -5.10
C TYR A 41 9.72 -9.49 -6.45
N ARG A 42 9.00 -9.13 -7.52
CA ARG A 42 9.27 -9.64 -8.88
C ARG A 42 10.68 -9.33 -9.38
N GLN A 43 11.27 -8.22 -8.96
CA GLN A 43 12.64 -7.86 -9.30
C GLN A 43 13.71 -8.57 -8.45
N SER A 44 13.33 -9.17 -7.32
CA SER A 44 14.28 -9.78 -6.38
C SER A 44 14.83 -11.11 -6.91
N ASP A 45 16.06 -11.43 -6.50
CA ASP A 45 16.67 -12.71 -6.87
C ASP A 45 15.95 -13.90 -6.24
N LEU A 46 15.28 -13.70 -5.10
CA LEU A 46 14.39 -14.70 -4.48
C LEU A 46 13.27 -15.13 -5.43
N PHE A 47 12.67 -14.19 -6.17
CA PHE A 47 11.65 -14.49 -7.15
C PHE A 47 12.22 -15.25 -8.35
N LYS A 48 13.40 -14.83 -8.83
CA LYS A 48 14.10 -15.52 -9.93
C LYS A 48 14.44 -16.98 -9.56
N MET A 49 14.98 -17.20 -8.37
CA MET A 49 15.28 -18.55 -7.85
C MET A 49 14.01 -19.40 -7.79
N ARG A 50 12.94 -18.89 -7.17
CA ARG A 50 11.67 -19.61 -7.07
C ARG A 50 11.03 -19.90 -8.42
N TRP A 51 11.12 -18.97 -9.36
CA TRP A 51 10.64 -19.18 -10.72
C TRP A 51 11.43 -20.30 -11.41
N GLN A 52 12.76 -20.27 -11.32
CA GLN A 52 13.63 -21.24 -11.98
C GLN A 52 13.49 -22.64 -11.40
N GLU A 53 13.24 -22.76 -10.10
CA GLU A 53 13.14 -24.05 -9.40
C GLU A 53 11.73 -24.65 -9.40
N LEU A 54 10.68 -23.82 -9.29
CA LEU A 54 9.33 -24.27 -8.91
C LEU A 54 8.19 -23.74 -9.79
N ASP A 55 8.51 -23.04 -10.89
CA ASP A 55 7.59 -22.44 -11.85
C ASP A 55 6.94 -21.09 -11.42
N LEU A 56 6.46 -20.33 -12.41
CA LEU A 56 5.83 -19.01 -12.26
C LEU A 56 4.73 -19.02 -11.19
N ASN A 57 3.83 -19.99 -11.27
CA ASN A 57 2.64 -20.03 -10.41
C ASN A 57 3.02 -20.15 -8.93
N TYR A 58 4.05 -20.93 -8.62
CA TYR A 58 4.56 -21.07 -7.26
C TYR A 58 5.25 -19.78 -6.79
N ALA A 59 6.05 -19.16 -7.67
CA ALA A 59 6.74 -17.91 -7.36
C ALA A 59 5.75 -16.77 -7.07
N GLU A 60 4.62 -16.69 -7.77
CA GLU A 60 3.59 -15.69 -7.50
C GLU A 60 2.80 -15.96 -6.22
N ASN A 61 2.42 -17.22 -5.97
CA ASN A 61 1.65 -17.61 -4.78
C ASN A 61 2.45 -17.49 -3.47
N THR A 62 3.78 -17.51 -3.53
CA THR A 62 4.63 -17.35 -2.35
C THR A 62 4.87 -15.89 -1.96
N PHE A 63 4.33 -14.92 -2.70
CA PHE A 63 4.43 -13.50 -2.35
C PHE A 63 3.82 -13.21 -0.98
N ASP A 64 2.66 -13.78 -0.66
CA ASP A 64 1.93 -13.47 0.58
C ASP A 64 2.76 -13.78 1.83
N ASN A 65 3.58 -14.83 1.78
CA ASN A 65 4.50 -15.21 2.87
C ASN A 65 5.64 -14.21 3.08
N VAL A 66 6.04 -13.48 2.04
CA VAL A 66 7.14 -12.49 2.09
C VAL A 66 6.65 -11.05 1.96
N ALA A 67 5.35 -10.83 1.81
CA ALA A 67 4.73 -9.54 1.51
C ALA A 67 5.11 -8.49 2.57
N THR A 68 5.13 -8.86 3.85
CA THR A 68 5.52 -7.96 4.95
C THR A 68 6.94 -7.41 4.79
N HIS A 69 7.89 -8.23 4.35
CA HIS A 69 9.28 -7.80 4.14
C HIS A 69 9.35 -6.80 2.98
N PHE A 70 8.76 -7.11 1.83
CA PHE A 70 8.76 -6.22 0.67
C PHE A 70 7.94 -4.95 0.90
N PHE A 71 6.88 -5.03 1.70
CA PHE A 71 6.09 -3.89 2.13
C PHE A 71 6.90 -2.93 3.01
N ARG A 72 7.64 -3.46 3.99
CA ARG A 72 8.58 -2.66 4.79
C ARG A 72 9.67 -2.04 3.91
N LYS A 73 10.21 -2.81 2.96
CA LYS A 73 11.21 -2.32 1.98
C LYS A 73 10.67 -1.20 1.09
N ALA A 74 9.42 -1.30 0.62
CA ALA A 74 8.75 -0.24 -0.13
C ALA A 74 8.57 1.03 0.74
N LYS A 75 8.22 0.86 2.02
CA LYS A 75 8.06 1.97 2.97
C LYS A 75 9.39 2.66 3.35
N SER A 76 10.49 1.91 3.37
CA SER A 76 11.84 2.43 3.62
C SER A 76 12.60 2.79 2.35
N GLY A 77 11.95 2.71 1.18
CA GLY A 77 12.58 3.00 -0.11
C GLY A 77 12.97 4.49 -0.28
N PRO A 78 13.62 4.81 -1.41
CA PRO A 78 14.10 6.16 -1.72
C PRO A 78 13.01 7.23 -1.53
N ALA A 79 13.39 8.37 -0.94
CA ALA A 79 12.45 9.46 -0.64
C ALA A 79 11.69 9.95 -1.90
N VAL A 80 12.35 9.95 -3.06
CA VAL A 80 11.76 10.32 -4.36
C VAL A 80 10.59 9.40 -4.73
N ILE A 81 10.76 8.08 -4.63
CA ILE A 81 9.69 7.11 -4.91
C ILE A 81 8.53 7.30 -3.93
N ARG A 82 8.82 7.44 -2.64
CA ARG A 82 7.77 7.63 -1.62
C ARG A 82 6.98 8.92 -1.83
N ARG A 83 7.66 10.01 -2.18
CA ARG A 83 7.03 11.28 -2.54
C ARG A 83 6.14 11.13 -3.77
N ARG A 84 6.60 10.41 -4.79
CA ARG A 84 5.82 10.17 -6.01
C ARG A 84 4.57 9.31 -5.73
N ILE A 85 4.70 8.25 -4.93
CA ILE A 85 3.57 7.44 -4.44
C ILE A 85 2.53 8.31 -3.72
N PHE A 86 3.00 9.21 -2.85
CA PHE A 86 2.14 10.12 -2.11
C PHE A 86 1.45 11.15 -3.02
N MET A 87 2.16 11.72 -3.98
CA MET A 87 1.59 12.66 -4.95
C MET A 87 0.56 11.99 -5.87
N ASP A 88 0.86 10.80 -6.38
CA ASP A 88 -0.09 10.03 -7.19
C ASP A 88 -1.32 9.61 -6.37
N TRP A 89 -1.19 9.46 -5.06
CA TRP A 89 -2.34 9.27 -4.17
C TRP A 89 -3.18 10.53 -4.01
N ILE A 90 -2.58 11.69 -3.77
CA ILE A 90 -3.29 12.98 -3.72
C ILE A 90 -4.00 13.27 -5.03
N LEU A 91 -3.34 12.99 -6.16
CA LEU A 91 -3.88 13.20 -7.51
C LEU A 91 -4.83 12.09 -7.97
N ASN A 92 -5.18 11.14 -7.10
CA ASN A 92 -6.05 10.00 -7.36
C ASN A 92 -5.69 9.19 -8.62
N ARG A 93 -4.39 9.11 -8.94
CA ARG A 93 -3.86 8.33 -10.07
C ARG A 93 -3.86 6.83 -9.75
N PRO A 94 -4.00 5.95 -10.76
CA PRO A 94 -4.01 4.51 -10.53
C PRO A 94 -2.69 4.05 -9.87
N PRO A 95 -2.74 3.05 -8.96
CA PRO A 95 -1.55 2.44 -8.39
C PRO A 95 -0.66 1.82 -9.48
N GLN A 96 0.61 2.20 -9.50
CA GLN A 96 1.57 1.76 -10.49
C GLN A 96 2.93 1.43 -9.85
N PRO A 97 3.75 0.56 -10.47
CA PRO A 97 5.13 0.36 -10.03
C PRO A 97 5.98 1.60 -10.33
N TYR A 98 6.78 2.01 -9.36
CA TYR A 98 7.67 3.16 -9.47
C TYR A 98 9.12 2.71 -9.55
N CYS A 99 9.78 3.08 -10.64
CA CYS A 99 11.21 2.94 -10.81
C CYS A 99 11.88 4.27 -10.52
N LEU A 100 13.07 4.25 -9.91
CA LEU A 100 14.05 5.28 -10.19
C LEU A 100 14.43 5.07 -11.65
N ARG A 101 13.75 5.77 -12.56
CA ARG A 101 14.35 6.01 -13.87
C ARG A 101 15.45 7.01 -13.55
N ASP A 102 16.70 6.65 -13.81
CA ASP A 102 17.83 7.56 -13.67
C ASP A 102 17.40 8.90 -14.28
N GLN A 103 17.43 9.94 -13.46
CA GLN A 103 17.28 11.29 -13.96
C GLN A 103 18.58 11.55 -14.71
N ASP A 104 18.53 11.37 -16.03
CA ASP A 104 19.47 12.01 -16.95
C ASP A 104 19.52 13.52 -16.66
#